data_AF-A0A3N9NSL2-F1
#
_entry.id   AF-A0A3N9NSL2-F1
#
_cell.length_a   1.000
_cell.length_b   1.000
_cell.length_c   1.000
_cell.angle_alpha   90.00
_cell.angle_beta   90.00
_cell.angle_gamma   90.00
#
_symmetry.space_group_name_H-M   'P 1'
#
loop_
_entity.id
_entity.type
_entity.pdbx_description
1 polymer ?
#
loop_
_entity_poly.entity_id
_entity_poly.type
_entity_poly.pdbx_seq_one_letter_code
_entity_poly.pdbx_strand_id
1 'polypeptide(L)'
;GDQDNAAMGLDAELKLIPRTKLYGELFIDDLTTGKIGTGFYGNKVGYTAGALCVDLFGLPNLDLRAEYTAVRPFTYSHKDTVTAYAHFSTTLGHWNGPNASLWTGRLSYRFSRRIVTHLTLRLAKNGINTPDENVGSDIWRPHDPGTDAEYVDFLAGLPQSCTTFDGRMSYEFIRNGFIEMAFCSESHAAEQTLPGSTISGKREEIVLNLSYNF
;
A
#
# COMPACT_ATOMS: atom_id res chain seq x y z
N GLY A 1 0.04 -28.34 -22.71
CA GLY A 1 -0.04 -28.01 -21.28
C GLY A 1 1.00 -26.94 -21.07
N ASP A 2 0.58 -25.80 -20.54
CA ASP A 2 1.53 -24.88 -19.94
C ASP A 2 0.80 -24.25 -18.76
N GLN A 3 1.10 -24.80 -17.60
CA GLN A 3 0.45 -24.54 -16.32
C GLN A 3 1.56 -24.14 -15.33
N ASP A 4 2.56 -23.42 -15.82
CA ASP A 4 3.72 -22.98 -15.06
C ASP A 4 3.55 -21.50 -14.72
N ASN A 5 2.77 -21.23 -13.67
CA ASN A 5 2.74 -19.92 -13.02
C ASN A 5 3.97 -19.82 -12.09
N ALA A 6 4.99 -19.09 -12.52
CA ALA A 6 6.22 -18.89 -11.74
C ALA A 6 6.28 -17.45 -11.20
N ALA A 7 5.71 -17.23 -10.02
CA ALA A 7 5.92 -15.99 -9.29
C ALA A 7 7.33 -15.96 -8.67
N MET A 8 8.04 -14.84 -8.82
CA MET A 8 9.35 -14.57 -8.26
C MET A 8 9.30 -13.34 -7.35
N GLY A 9 9.97 -13.45 -6.20
CA GLY A 9 10.16 -12.35 -5.26
C GLY A 9 11.65 -12.11 -5.03
N LEU A 10 12.04 -10.85 -4.88
CA LEU A 10 13.39 -10.45 -4.46
C LEU A 10 13.28 -9.39 -3.38
N ASP A 11 13.92 -9.66 -2.24
CA ASP A 11 14.12 -8.70 -1.17
C ASP A 11 15.60 -8.28 -1.08
N ALA A 12 15.82 -7.01 -0.75
CA ALA A 12 17.15 -6.46 -0.54
C ALA A 12 17.14 -5.51 0.66
N GLU A 13 18.18 -5.61 1.49
CA GLU A 13 18.39 -4.73 2.63
C GLU A 13 19.83 -4.23 2.64
N LEU A 14 20.00 -2.94 2.89
CA LEU A 14 21.29 -2.26 2.84
C LEU A 14 21.46 -1.32 4.03
N LYS A 15 22.57 -1.48 4.76
CA LYS A 15 22.96 -0.67 5.93
C LYS A 15 24.30 0.04 5.72
N LEU A 16 24.45 0.74 4.59
CA LEU A 16 25.69 1.47 4.28
C LEU A 16 25.80 2.83 4.98
N ILE A 17 24.66 3.42 5.34
CA ILE A 17 24.61 4.75 5.95
C ILE A 17 24.43 4.59 7.46
N PRO A 18 25.27 5.21 8.31
CA PRO A 18 25.07 5.18 9.75
C PRO A 18 23.66 5.63 10.12
N ARG A 19 22.98 4.88 11.00
CA ARG A 19 21.61 5.16 11.47
C ARG A 19 20.53 5.08 10.40
N THR A 20 20.85 4.59 9.19
CA THR A 20 19.87 4.45 8.11
C THR A 20 19.93 3.06 7.49
N LYS A 21 18.78 2.40 7.43
CA LYS A 21 18.56 1.14 6.75
C LYS A 21 17.70 1.41 5.52
N LEU A 22 18.20 1.05 4.34
CA LEU A 22 17.43 1.03 3.11
C LEU A 22 16.97 -0.40 2.86
N TYR A 23 15.77 -0.57 2.34
CA TYR A 23 15.24 -1.87 1.97
C TYR A 23 14.32 -1.75 0.77
N GLY A 24 14.15 -2.86 0.06
CA GLY A 24 13.19 -2.96 -1.01
C GLY A 24 12.76 -4.39 -1.24
N GLU A 25 11.60 -4.53 -1.83
CA GLU A 25 11.00 -5.80 -2.22
C GLU A 25 10.46 -5.63 -3.64
N LEU A 26 10.70 -6.62 -4.48
CA LEU A 26 10.23 -6.70 -5.85
C LEU A 26 9.47 -8.01 -6.01
N PHE A 27 8.24 -7.92 -6.49
CA PHE A 27 7.38 -9.03 -6.80
C PHE A 27 7.09 -9.05 -8.30
N ILE A 28 7.31 -10.19 -8.93
CA ILE A 28 7.12 -10.41 -10.37
C ILE A 28 6.32 -11.70 -10.53
N ASP A 29 5.19 -11.65 -11.24
CA ASP A 29 4.38 -12.84 -11.55
C ASP A 29 4.61 -13.25 -13.02
N ASP A 30 4.08 -12.46 -13.94
CA ASP A 30 4.31 -12.61 -15.39
C ASP A 30 5.21 -11.47 -15.88
N LEU A 31 6.32 -11.81 -16.55
CA LEU A 31 7.24 -10.84 -17.13
C LEU A 31 7.63 -11.21 -18.56
N THR A 32 7.15 -10.44 -19.52
CA THR A 32 7.64 -10.47 -20.90
C THR A 32 8.81 -9.49 -21.03
N THR A 33 10.05 -10.02 -20.96
CA THR A 33 11.30 -9.23 -20.96
C THR A 33 11.45 -8.29 -22.16
N GLY A 34 10.88 -8.65 -23.32
CA GLY A 34 10.87 -7.80 -24.52
C GLY A 34 9.87 -6.61 -24.50
N LYS A 35 8.99 -6.53 -23.49
CA LYS A 35 7.95 -5.49 -23.36
C LYS A 35 8.04 -4.72 -22.02
N ILE A 36 9.19 -4.79 -21.33
CA ILE A 36 9.40 -4.07 -20.06
C ILE A 36 9.35 -2.55 -20.34
N GLY A 37 8.54 -1.83 -19.56
CA GLY A 37 8.41 -0.37 -19.66
C GLY A 37 7.46 0.14 -20.76
N THR A 38 6.83 -0.75 -21.55
CA THR A 38 5.93 -0.34 -22.64
C THR A 38 4.46 -0.23 -22.21
N GLY A 39 4.13 -0.47 -20.95
CA GLY A 39 2.74 -0.50 -20.47
C GLY A 39 2.04 -1.86 -20.66
N PHE A 40 2.71 -2.90 -21.18
CA PHE A 40 2.07 -4.19 -21.48
C PHE A 40 1.30 -4.78 -20.28
N TYR A 41 0.05 -5.19 -20.50
CA TYR A 41 -0.85 -5.72 -19.46
C TYR A 41 -0.29 -6.99 -18.80
N GLY A 42 0.42 -7.82 -19.58
CA GLY A 42 0.99 -9.08 -19.10
C GLY A 42 2.23 -8.92 -18.23
N ASN A 43 2.75 -7.70 -18.04
CA ASN A 43 3.86 -7.44 -17.12
C ASN A 43 3.33 -7.12 -15.72
N LYS A 44 3.08 -8.16 -14.92
CA LYS A 44 2.56 -8.08 -13.56
C LYS A 44 3.70 -7.93 -12.57
N VAL A 45 3.94 -6.68 -12.16
CA VAL A 45 5.05 -6.32 -11.26
C VAL A 45 4.54 -5.42 -10.14
N GLY A 46 4.98 -5.70 -8.92
CA GLY A 46 4.83 -4.84 -7.76
C GLY A 46 6.16 -4.61 -7.10
N TYR A 47 6.38 -3.43 -6.53
CA TYR A 47 7.59 -3.16 -5.76
C TYR A 47 7.29 -2.27 -4.56
N THR A 48 8.06 -2.48 -3.51
CA THR A 48 8.10 -1.65 -2.31
C THR A 48 9.53 -1.20 -2.12
N ALA A 49 9.76 0.09 -1.90
CA ALA A 49 11.06 0.61 -1.52
C ALA A 49 10.90 1.50 -0.29
N GLY A 50 11.82 1.36 0.67
CA GLY A 50 11.71 2.06 1.93
C GLY A 50 13.05 2.37 2.58
N ALA A 51 13.00 3.34 3.49
CA ALA A 51 14.09 3.74 4.33
C ALA A 51 13.61 3.82 5.79
N LEU A 52 14.45 3.35 6.70
CA LEU A 52 14.31 3.55 8.14
C LEU A 52 15.53 4.32 8.62
N CYS A 53 15.31 5.54 9.09
CA CYS A 53 16.32 6.35 9.75
C CYS A 53 16.03 6.35 11.25
N VAL A 54 16.99 5.88 12.04
CA VAL A 54 16.91 5.91 13.51
C VAL A 54 17.57 7.17 14.04
N ASP A 55 17.00 7.73 15.11
CA ASP A 55 17.43 9.00 15.68
C ASP A 55 17.62 10.13 14.64
N LEU A 56 16.54 10.42 13.91
CA LEU A 56 16.45 11.44 12.89
C LEU A 56 16.95 12.80 13.41
N PHE A 57 17.76 13.49 12.60
CA PHE A 57 18.41 14.76 12.96
C PHE A 57 19.30 14.70 14.22
N GLY A 58 19.70 13.50 14.66
CA GLY A 58 20.48 13.30 15.87
C GLY A 58 19.65 13.36 17.16
N LEU A 59 18.32 13.46 17.06
CA LEU A 59 17.43 13.42 18.22
C LEU A 59 17.25 11.97 18.69
N PRO A 60 17.59 11.65 19.95
CA PRO A 60 17.53 10.27 20.43
C PRO A 60 16.09 9.77 20.51
N ASN A 61 15.87 8.53 20.06
CA ASN A 61 14.58 7.83 20.01
C ASN A 61 13.53 8.44 19.08
N LEU A 62 13.96 9.23 18.08
CA LEU A 62 13.11 9.72 17.01
C LEU A 62 13.40 8.94 15.73
N ASP A 63 12.52 8.02 15.37
CA ASP A 63 12.70 7.18 14.19
C ASP A 63 11.75 7.59 13.08
N LEU A 64 12.25 7.65 11.85
CA LEU A 64 11.45 7.90 10.64
C LEU A 64 11.52 6.69 9.72
N ARG A 65 10.36 6.16 9.36
CA ARG A 65 10.20 5.18 8.29
C ARG A 65 9.48 5.85 7.12
N ALA A 66 10.03 5.78 5.93
CA ALA A 66 9.40 6.22 4.71
C ALA A 66 9.37 5.06 3.72
N GLU A 67 8.21 4.80 3.13
CA GLU A 67 7.98 3.69 2.20
C GLU A 67 7.15 4.17 1.01
N TYR A 68 7.48 3.61 -0.15
CA TYR A 68 6.69 3.72 -1.36
C TYR A 68 6.42 2.33 -1.91
N THR A 69 5.14 2.05 -2.15
CA THR A 69 4.69 0.82 -2.78
C THR A 69 3.95 1.14 -4.06
N ALA A 70 4.26 0.44 -5.14
CA ALA A 70 3.55 0.54 -6.40
C ALA A 70 3.21 -0.85 -6.94
N VAL A 71 1.99 -1.02 -7.43
CA VAL A 71 1.48 -2.28 -7.98
C VAL A 71 0.85 -2.00 -9.35
N ARG A 72 1.38 -2.62 -10.41
CA ARG A 72 0.90 -2.37 -11.78
C ARG A 72 -0.55 -2.86 -12.01
N PRO A 73 -1.25 -2.32 -13.03
CA PRO A 73 -2.47 -2.90 -13.59
C PRO A 73 -2.42 -4.42 -13.75
N PHE A 74 -3.55 -5.10 -13.51
CA PHE A 74 -3.72 -6.55 -13.69
C PHE A 74 -2.82 -7.43 -12.82
N THR A 75 -2.08 -6.86 -11.87
CA THR A 75 -1.37 -7.65 -10.86
C THR A 75 -2.42 -8.37 -10.01
N TYR A 76 -2.19 -9.65 -9.68
CA TYR A 76 -3.14 -10.51 -8.95
C TYR A 76 -4.41 -10.97 -9.69
N SER A 77 -4.72 -10.47 -10.89
CA SER A 77 -5.85 -11.01 -11.69
C SER A 77 -5.41 -12.20 -12.53
N HIS A 78 -6.15 -13.31 -12.42
CA HIS A 78 -5.92 -14.56 -13.15
C HIS A 78 -7.23 -15.04 -13.77
N LYS A 79 -7.16 -15.68 -14.95
CA LYS A 79 -8.34 -16.21 -15.68
C LYS A 79 -9.04 -17.36 -14.94
N ASP A 80 -8.29 -18.09 -14.12
CA ASP A 80 -8.80 -19.19 -13.30
C ASP A 80 -9.00 -18.71 -11.86
N THR A 81 -10.25 -18.71 -11.40
CA THR A 81 -10.71 -18.32 -10.05
C THR A 81 -10.10 -19.15 -8.91
N VAL A 82 -9.39 -20.24 -9.21
CA VAL A 82 -8.74 -21.14 -8.25
C VAL A 82 -7.33 -20.64 -7.85
N THR A 83 -6.76 -19.72 -8.62
CA THR A 83 -5.40 -19.15 -8.42
C THR A 83 -5.44 -17.65 -8.11
N ALA A 84 -6.59 -17.12 -7.72
CA ALA A 84 -6.67 -15.80 -7.12
C ALA A 84 -5.95 -15.85 -5.76
N TYR A 85 -4.96 -14.97 -5.53
CA TYR A 85 -4.28 -14.78 -4.25
C TYR A 85 -5.23 -14.15 -3.20
N ALA A 86 -6.33 -14.84 -2.91
CA ALA A 86 -7.38 -14.44 -1.98
C ALA A 86 -7.61 -15.60 -1.00
N HIS A 87 -7.19 -15.40 0.25
CA HIS A 87 -7.60 -16.24 1.36
C HIS A 87 -8.34 -15.34 2.35
N PHE A 88 -9.63 -15.60 2.57
CA PHE A 88 -10.52 -14.87 3.48
C PHE A 88 -10.64 -13.35 3.26
N SER A 89 -11.21 -12.96 2.11
CA SER A 89 -11.78 -11.61 1.91
C SER A 89 -10.81 -10.43 2.10
N THR A 90 -9.52 -10.72 2.20
CA THR A 90 -8.43 -9.75 2.36
C THR A 90 -7.37 -10.19 1.37
N THR A 91 -7.02 -9.31 0.43
CA THR A 91 -5.98 -9.58 -0.56
C THR A 91 -4.67 -9.86 0.17
N LEU A 92 -4.01 -10.98 -0.12
CA LEU A 92 -2.69 -11.33 0.45
C LEU A 92 -1.56 -10.43 -0.08
N GLY A 93 -1.85 -9.61 -1.10
CA GLY A 93 -1.00 -8.53 -1.55
C GLY A 93 -1.23 -7.22 -0.77
N HIS A 94 -0.44 -6.20 -1.09
CA HIS A 94 -0.55 -4.88 -0.49
C HIS A 94 -2.00 -4.35 -0.55
N TRP A 95 -2.51 -3.84 0.58
CA TRP A 95 -3.91 -3.43 0.81
C TRP A 95 -4.51 -2.43 -0.20
N ASN A 96 -3.67 -1.88 -1.08
CA ASN A 96 -4.05 -0.91 -2.09
C ASN A 96 -4.61 -1.55 -3.38
N GLY A 97 -4.53 -2.88 -3.53
CA GLY A 97 -4.99 -3.59 -4.73
C GLY A 97 -4.09 -3.36 -5.96
N PRO A 98 -4.51 -3.83 -7.16
CA PRO A 98 -3.80 -3.58 -8.40
C PRO A 98 -4.08 -2.19 -8.97
N ASN A 99 -3.18 -1.72 -9.85
CA ASN A 99 -3.21 -0.36 -10.42
C ASN A 99 -3.17 0.76 -9.37
N ALA A 100 -2.20 0.67 -8.47
CA ALA A 100 -2.26 1.36 -7.19
C ALA A 100 -0.86 1.79 -6.71
N SER A 101 -0.76 2.97 -6.10
CA SER A 101 0.45 3.50 -5.46
C SER A 101 0.17 3.98 -4.05
N LEU A 102 1.09 3.74 -3.12
CA LEU A 102 1.01 4.20 -1.75
C LEU A 102 2.34 4.76 -1.28
N TRP A 103 2.30 6.00 -0.80
CA TRP A 103 3.35 6.54 0.07
C TRP A 103 2.95 6.38 1.52
N THR A 104 3.85 5.86 2.35
CA THR A 104 3.69 5.80 3.81
C THR A 104 4.88 6.45 4.49
N GLY A 105 4.63 7.46 5.30
CA GLY A 105 5.60 8.06 6.21
C GLY A 105 5.18 7.82 7.65
N ARG A 106 6.04 7.23 8.47
CA ARG A 106 5.79 7.01 9.90
C ARG A 106 6.91 7.60 10.73
N LEU A 107 6.56 8.56 11.57
CA LEU A 107 7.41 9.09 12.62
C LEU A 107 7.09 8.38 13.94
N SER A 108 8.11 7.89 14.62
CA SER A 108 7.98 7.23 15.91
C SER A 108 8.86 7.94 16.91
N TYR A 109 8.30 8.41 18.02
CA TYR A 109 9.05 9.09 19.06
C TYR A 109 8.77 8.50 20.43
N ARG A 110 9.84 8.18 21.15
CA ARG A 110 9.77 7.71 22.53
C ARG A 110 10.22 8.82 23.47
N PHE A 111 9.25 9.57 24.01
CA PHE A 111 9.51 10.63 24.99
C PHE A 111 10.10 10.08 26.30
N SER A 112 9.65 8.90 26.72
CA SER A 112 10.16 8.19 27.90
C SER A 112 9.94 6.68 27.76
N ARG A 113 10.43 5.88 28.70
CA ARG A 113 10.15 4.43 28.72
C ARG A 113 8.64 4.12 28.68
N ARG A 114 7.82 5.01 29.25
CA ARG A 114 6.37 4.83 29.40
C ARG A 114 5.56 5.46 28.28
N ILE A 115 6.10 6.41 27.53
CA ILE A 115 5.35 7.19 26.52
C ILE A 115 5.97 6.95 25.15
N VAL A 116 5.18 6.37 24.26
CA VAL A 116 5.54 6.15 22.86
C VAL A 116 4.46 6.76 21.98
N THR A 117 4.87 7.54 20.99
CA THR A 117 3.99 8.17 20.03
C THR A 117 4.38 7.76 18.62
N HIS A 118 3.38 7.47 17.80
CA HIS A 118 3.52 7.18 16.38
C HIS A 118 2.61 8.10 15.59
N LEU A 119 3.16 8.79 14.60
CA LEU A 119 2.42 9.55 13.62
C LEU A 119 2.65 8.91 12.26
N THR A 120 1.59 8.56 11.55
CA THR A 120 1.67 7.94 10.22
C THR A 120 0.84 8.76 9.24
N LEU A 121 1.43 9.05 8.08
CA LEU A 121 0.76 9.65 6.94
C LEU A 121 0.78 8.65 5.79
N ARG A 122 -0.36 8.43 5.17
CA ARG A 122 -0.54 7.58 3.99
C ARG A 122 -1.17 8.37 2.86
N LEU A 123 -0.55 8.31 1.69
CA LEU A 123 -1.05 8.94 0.46
C LEU A 123 -1.24 7.83 -0.58
N ALA A 124 -2.47 7.35 -0.71
CA ALA A 124 -2.83 6.32 -1.67
C ALA A 124 -3.37 6.99 -2.95
N LYS A 125 -3.00 6.44 -4.11
CA LYS A 125 -3.55 6.80 -5.41
C LYS A 125 -3.79 5.55 -6.23
N ASN A 126 -4.99 5.41 -6.80
CA ASN A 126 -5.42 4.25 -7.57
C ASN A 126 -6.02 4.72 -8.89
N GLY A 127 -5.89 3.92 -9.94
CA GLY A 127 -6.61 4.12 -11.19
C GLY A 127 -7.72 3.07 -11.32
N ILE A 128 -8.97 3.50 -11.38
CA ILE A 128 -10.13 2.61 -11.30
C ILE A 128 -10.76 2.38 -12.67
N ASN A 129 -11.18 1.14 -12.92
CA ASN A 129 -11.99 0.75 -14.07
C ASN A 129 -13.22 1.67 -14.23
N THR A 130 -13.44 2.16 -15.45
CA THR A 130 -14.72 2.79 -15.80
C THR A 130 -15.71 1.70 -16.22
N PRO A 131 -17.02 2.01 -16.35
CA PRO A 131 -17.97 1.06 -16.94
C PRO A 131 -17.56 0.57 -18.34
N ASP A 132 -16.89 1.43 -19.10
CA ASP A 132 -16.54 1.19 -20.51
C ASP A 132 -15.11 0.67 -20.71
N GLU A 133 -14.22 0.79 -19.71
CA GLU A 133 -12.80 0.47 -19.83
C GLU A 133 -12.28 -0.35 -18.65
N ASN A 134 -11.62 -1.47 -18.95
CA ASN A 134 -10.87 -2.27 -17.98
C ASN A 134 -9.39 -1.85 -17.97
N VAL A 135 -8.97 -1.17 -16.91
CA VAL A 135 -7.58 -0.76 -16.67
C VAL A 135 -6.89 -1.68 -15.66
N GLY A 136 -7.48 -2.84 -15.35
CA GLY A 136 -6.88 -3.85 -14.49
C GLY A 136 -6.82 -3.46 -13.02
N SER A 137 -7.75 -2.61 -12.57
CA SER A 137 -7.91 -2.24 -11.15
C SER A 137 -8.73 -3.25 -10.35
N ASP A 138 -9.41 -4.17 -11.02
CA ASP A 138 -10.28 -5.18 -10.40
C ASP A 138 -9.68 -6.58 -10.57
N ILE A 139 -9.48 -7.26 -9.44
CA ILE A 139 -8.95 -8.63 -9.40
C ILE A 139 -9.93 -9.65 -9.99
N TRP A 140 -11.22 -9.36 -10.01
CA TRP A 140 -12.28 -10.25 -10.49
C TRP A 140 -12.58 -10.11 -11.98
N ARG A 141 -12.04 -9.06 -12.63
CA ARG A 141 -12.20 -8.81 -14.07
C ARG A 141 -10.85 -9.00 -14.79
N PRO A 142 -10.50 -10.25 -15.16
CA PRO A 142 -9.26 -10.51 -15.90
C PRO A 142 -9.28 -9.82 -17.26
N HIS A 143 -8.09 -9.65 -17.85
CA HIS A 143 -7.94 -9.05 -19.19
C HIS A 143 -8.63 -9.91 -20.26
N ASP A 144 -9.48 -9.28 -21.08
CA ASP A 144 -10.08 -9.86 -22.28
C ASP A 144 -9.38 -9.31 -23.55
N PRO A 145 -8.61 -10.14 -24.27
CA PRO A 145 -7.93 -9.73 -25.51
C PRO A 145 -8.86 -9.23 -26.62
N GLY A 146 -10.16 -9.52 -26.57
CA GLY A 146 -11.14 -9.08 -27.56
C GLY A 146 -11.64 -7.65 -27.37
N THR A 147 -11.55 -7.10 -26.16
CA THR A 147 -12.14 -5.81 -25.80
C THR A 147 -11.18 -4.86 -25.09
N ASP A 148 -10.21 -5.40 -24.35
CA ASP A 148 -9.36 -4.62 -23.44
C ASP A 148 -8.04 -4.22 -24.13
N ALA A 149 -7.50 -3.06 -23.74
CA ALA A 149 -6.25 -2.56 -24.28
C ALA A 149 -5.06 -3.50 -23.94
N GLU A 150 -4.17 -3.71 -24.90
CA GLU A 150 -2.94 -4.52 -24.68
C GLU A 150 -1.88 -3.75 -23.87
N TYR A 151 -1.94 -2.42 -23.88
CA TYR A 151 -1.04 -1.54 -23.17
C TYR A 151 -1.84 -0.65 -22.25
N VAL A 152 -1.57 -0.76 -20.94
CA VAL A 152 -2.24 0.00 -19.89
C VAL A 152 -1.18 0.67 -19.02
N ASP A 153 -1.25 1.99 -18.99
CA ASP A 153 -0.34 2.82 -18.20
C ASP A 153 -0.62 2.69 -16.71
N PHE A 154 0.41 2.95 -15.89
CA PHE A 154 0.27 2.92 -14.44
C PHE A 154 -0.64 4.04 -13.96
N LEU A 155 -1.62 3.69 -13.10
CA LEU A 155 -2.70 4.57 -12.63
C LEU A 155 -3.64 5.05 -13.74
N ALA A 156 -3.73 4.32 -14.86
CA ALA A 156 -4.75 4.58 -15.88
C ALA A 156 -6.17 4.38 -15.35
N GLY A 157 -7.16 4.99 -16.00
CA GLY A 157 -8.57 4.96 -15.60
C GLY A 157 -8.97 6.18 -14.76
N LEU A 158 -10.01 6.03 -13.94
CA LEU A 158 -10.47 7.10 -13.07
C LEU A 158 -9.52 7.24 -11.87
N PRO A 159 -8.84 8.37 -11.69
CA PRO A 159 -7.96 8.54 -10.56
C PRO A 159 -8.80 8.61 -9.27
N GLN A 160 -8.36 7.87 -8.25
CA GLN A 160 -8.86 7.98 -6.88
C GLN A 160 -7.68 8.20 -5.93
N SER A 161 -7.75 9.27 -5.13
CA SER A 161 -6.73 9.66 -4.16
C SER A 161 -7.30 9.66 -2.75
N CYS A 162 -6.63 8.95 -1.84
CA CYS A 162 -6.99 8.89 -0.43
C CYS A 162 -5.79 9.30 0.43
N THR A 163 -6.02 10.22 1.36
CA THR A 163 -5.03 10.64 2.35
C THR A 163 -5.49 10.21 3.74
N THR A 164 -4.68 9.40 4.41
CA THR A 164 -4.94 8.96 5.78
C THR A 164 -3.86 9.50 6.70
N PHE A 165 -4.27 10.10 7.81
CA PHE A 165 -3.42 10.49 8.92
C PHE A 165 -3.78 9.69 10.15
N ASP A 166 -2.81 9.01 10.75
CA ASP A 166 -2.96 8.28 12.00
C ASP A 166 -2.01 8.83 13.07
N GLY A 167 -2.57 9.26 14.20
CA GLY A 167 -1.81 9.54 15.41
C GLY A 167 -2.10 8.49 16.47
N ARG A 168 -1.08 7.88 17.05
CA ARG A 168 -1.21 6.97 18.19
C ARG A 168 -0.28 7.37 19.30
N MET A 169 -0.78 7.39 20.52
CA MET A 169 -0.01 7.64 21.73
C MET A 169 -0.33 6.55 22.73
N SER A 170 0.70 5.85 23.19
CA SER A 170 0.62 4.83 24.23
C SER A 170 1.32 5.31 25.48
N TYR A 171 0.65 5.18 26.62
CA TYR A 171 1.16 5.50 27.95
C TYR A 171 1.05 4.31 28.90
N GLU A 172 2.19 3.87 29.43
CA GLU A 172 2.26 2.88 30.50
C GLU A 172 2.04 3.57 31.86
N PHE A 173 0.84 3.44 32.44
CA PHE A 173 0.47 4.10 33.71
C PHE A 173 0.87 3.29 34.94
N ILE A 174 0.90 1.96 34.82
CA ILE A 174 1.44 0.99 35.81
C ILE A 174 2.22 -0.08 35.05
N ARG A 175 3.05 -0.88 35.75
CA ARG A 175 3.75 -2.00 35.09
C ARG A 175 2.75 -2.88 34.36
N ASN A 176 2.97 -3.06 33.04
CA ASN A 176 2.11 -3.82 32.14
C ASN A 176 0.69 -3.26 31.96
N GLY A 177 0.39 -2.05 32.43
CA GLY A 177 -0.89 -1.37 32.21
C GLY A 177 -0.73 -0.19 31.25
N PHE A 178 -1.46 -0.22 30.14
CA PHE A 178 -1.35 0.74 29.05
C PHE A 178 -2.67 1.44 28.77
N ILE A 179 -2.59 2.75 28.56
CA ILE A 179 -3.63 3.56 27.94
C ILE A 179 -3.12 3.91 26.54
N GLU A 180 -3.89 3.59 25.52
CA GLU A 180 -3.61 3.98 24.15
C GLU A 180 -4.71 4.90 23.64
N MET A 181 -4.31 6.01 23.05
CA MET A 181 -5.17 6.90 22.29
C MET A 181 -4.77 6.82 20.83
N ALA A 182 -5.74 6.56 19.97
CA ALA A 182 -5.57 6.57 18.53
C ALA A 182 -6.53 7.57 17.89
N PHE A 183 -6.02 8.35 16.94
CA PHE A 183 -6.79 9.23 16.08
C PHE A 183 -6.49 8.84 14.64
N CYS A 184 -7.53 8.66 13.83
CA CYS A 184 -7.43 8.44 12.41
C CYS A 184 -8.29 9.47 11.68
N SER A 185 -7.72 10.14 10.68
CA SER A 185 -8.44 11.00 9.75
C SER A 185 -8.16 10.52 8.34
N GLU A 186 -9.22 10.22 7.61
CA GLU A 186 -9.18 9.81 6.22
C GLU A 186 -9.91 10.85 5.36
N SER A 187 -9.28 11.28 4.28
CA SER A 187 -9.84 12.23 3.33
C SER A 187 -9.72 11.67 1.93
N HIS A 188 -10.85 11.52 1.26
CA HIS A 188 -10.91 11.19 -0.16
C HIS A 188 -10.94 12.48 -0.96
N ALA A 189 -10.07 12.61 -1.96
CA ALA A 189 -10.14 13.71 -2.90
C ALA A 189 -11.46 13.60 -3.68
N ALA A 190 -12.05 14.75 -4.01
CA ALA A 190 -13.26 14.82 -4.82
C ALA A 190 -12.94 14.37 -6.25
N GLU A 191 -13.09 13.07 -6.52
CA GLU A 191 -12.86 12.50 -7.84
C GLU A 191 -14.15 11.90 -8.42
N GLN A 192 -14.32 12.09 -9.72
CA GLN A 192 -15.51 11.72 -10.46
C GLN A 192 -15.51 10.20 -10.66
N THR A 193 -16.47 9.50 -10.06
CA THR A 193 -16.51 8.02 -10.09
C THR A 193 -17.41 7.51 -11.22
N LEU A 194 -18.46 8.27 -11.56
CA LEU A 194 -19.44 8.02 -12.63
C LEU A 194 -19.96 9.39 -13.11
N PRO A 195 -20.55 9.51 -14.32
CA PRO A 195 -21.17 10.77 -14.75
C PRO A 195 -22.25 11.19 -13.74
N GLY A 196 -21.95 12.22 -12.95
CA GLY A 196 -22.87 12.81 -11.95
C GLY A 196 -22.62 12.47 -10.48
N SER A 197 -21.64 11.62 -10.14
CA SER A 197 -21.29 11.32 -8.73
C SER A 197 -19.86 11.74 -8.39
N THR A 198 -19.74 12.73 -7.49
CA THR A 198 -18.47 13.12 -6.87
C THR A 198 -18.45 12.53 -5.46
N ILE A 199 -17.51 11.61 -5.19
CA ILE A 199 -17.28 11.13 -3.82
C ILE A 199 -16.21 12.03 -3.21
N SER A 200 -16.64 12.95 -2.35
CA SER A 200 -15.76 13.70 -1.46
C SER A 200 -16.20 13.39 -0.05
N GLY A 201 -15.29 12.81 0.74
CA GLY A 201 -15.63 12.29 2.06
C GLY A 201 -14.45 12.49 3.00
N LYS A 202 -14.75 12.99 4.19
CA LYS A 202 -13.82 13.00 5.32
C LYS A 202 -14.40 12.12 6.41
N ARG A 203 -13.59 11.20 6.91
CA ARG A 203 -13.90 10.36 8.07
C ARG A 203 -12.88 10.63 9.15
N GLU A 204 -13.35 10.86 10.37
CA GLU A 204 -12.49 11.00 11.55
C GLU A 204 -12.94 9.99 12.59
N GLU A 205 -11.97 9.36 13.25
CA GLU A 205 -12.21 8.36 14.27
C GLU A 205 -11.22 8.56 15.42
N ILE A 206 -11.74 8.50 16.64
CA ILE A 206 -10.95 8.52 17.86
C ILE A 206 -11.25 7.24 18.62
N VAL A 207 -10.19 6.52 18.99
CA VAL A 207 -10.28 5.29 19.77
C VAL A 207 -9.45 5.44 21.04
N LEU A 208 -10.01 5.00 22.15
CA LEU A 208 -9.33 4.92 23.43
C LEU A 208 -9.33 3.47 23.90
N ASN A 209 -8.14 2.92 24.09
CA ASN A 209 -7.94 1.55 24.55
C ASN A 209 -7.28 1.54 25.93
N LEU A 210 -7.77 0.68 26.81
CA LEU A 210 -7.15 0.38 28.09
C LEU A 210 -6.81 -1.10 28.10
N SER A 211 -5.55 -1.44 28.41
CA SER A 211 -5.11 -2.83 28.51
C SER A 211 -4.23 -3.05 29.73
N TYR A 212 -4.27 -4.26 30.27
CA TYR A 212 -3.43 -4.69 31.38
C TYR A 212 -3.02 -6.15 31.16
N ASN A 213 -1.71 -6.40 31.13
CA ASN A 213 -1.15 -7.74 30.91
C ASN A 213 -0.61 -8.30 32.24
N PHE A 214 -1.13 -9.46 32.64
CA PHE A 214 -0.75 -10.19 33.86
C PHE A 214 0.50 -11.03 33.64
#